data_AF-A0A7V8YXI6-F1
#
_entry.id   AF-A0A7V8YXI6-F1
#
_cell.length_a   1.000
_cell.length_b   1.000
_cell.length_c   1.000
_cell.angle_alpha   90.00
_cell.angle_beta   90.00
_cell.angle_gamma   90.00
#
_symmetry.space_group_name_H-M   'P 1'
#
loop_
_entity.id
_entity.type
_entity.pdbx_description
1 polymer ?
#
loop_
_entity_poly.entity_id
_entity_poly.type
_entity_poly.pdbx_seq_one_letter_code
_entity_poly.pdbx_strand_id
1 'polypeptide(L)'
;MSFYPTKIAEIFKLPKNAGTLNGANAFGTGASFLCGAFVRLSLCIDKEKRITEAKFQTNGCGYMIAAANVLCGHLADRRLTKLHGLTQDEPHVRITDEIGEFPEGRKQCLELVIEALKNALSDFRSRTLEEFQGEKALICTCFGVSEETILSVIDLYKPNDVCDISEICNAGLGCGSCQMIIQEMLDAAESELEL
;
A
#
# COMPACT_ATOMS: atom_id res chain seq x y z
N MET A 1 12.45 -3.19 35.35
CA MET A 1 11.22 -2.89 34.58
C MET A 1 11.61 -2.65 33.13
N SER A 2 10.96 -3.32 32.18
CA SER A 2 11.14 -3.02 30.76
C SER A 2 10.61 -1.61 30.48
N PHE A 3 11.38 -0.77 29.78
CA PHE A 3 10.98 0.59 29.35
C PHE A 3 9.83 0.57 28.33
N TYR A 4 9.51 -0.61 27.78
CA TYR A 4 8.42 -0.85 26.84
C TYR A 4 7.40 -1.85 27.38
N PRO A 5 6.11 -1.75 26.97
CA PRO A 5 5.12 -2.81 27.13
C PRO A 5 5.64 -4.16 26.64
N THR A 6 5.19 -5.26 27.24
CA THR A 6 5.73 -6.61 27.01
C THR A 6 5.84 -6.97 25.53
N LYS A 7 4.76 -6.79 24.76
CA LYS A 7 4.73 -7.10 23.31
C LYS A 7 5.74 -6.29 22.51
N ILE A 8 5.84 -4.99 22.78
CA ILE A 8 6.81 -4.10 22.13
C ILE A 8 8.23 -4.50 22.50
N ALA A 9 8.47 -4.84 23.77
CA ALA A 9 9.78 -5.27 24.24
C ALA A 9 10.24 -6.59 23.59
N GLU A 10 9.31 -7.51 23.32
CA GLU A 10 9.58 -8.77 22.62
C GLU A 10 9.96 -8.53 21.16
N ILE A 11 9.16 -7.74 20.43
CA ILE A 11 9.43 -7.40 19.02
C ILE A 11 10.74 -6.62 18.90
N PHE A 12 10.99 -5.68 19.81
CA PHE A 12 12.19 -4.86 19.80
C PHE A 12 13.47 -5.68 19.96
N LYS A 13 13.44 -6.80 20.70
CA LYS A 13 14.60 -7.68 20.87
C LYS A 13 14.97 -8.43 19.59
N LEU A 14 13.98 -8.82 18.79
CA LEU A 14 14.19 -9.60 17.57
C LEU A 14 13.16 -9.23 16.47
N PRO A 15 13.31 -8.06 15.83
CA PRO A 15 12.41 -7.66 14.76
C PRO A 15 12.66 -8.51 13.51
N LYS A 16 11.63 -9.25 13.08
CA LYS A 16 11.70 -10.18 11.93
C LYS A 16 11.88 -9.45 10.59
N ASN A 17 11.31 -8.25 10.48
CA ASN A 17 11.23 -7.50 9.24
C ASN A 17 12.26 -6.37 9.13
N ALA A 18 13.20 -6.28 10.08
CA ALA A 18 14.29 -5.30 10.01
C ALA A 18 15.32 -5.71 8.93
N GLY A 19 15.81 -4.74 8.17
CA GLY A 19 16.90 -4.92 7.21
C GLY A 19 16.66 -4.25 5.87
N THR A 20 17.57 -4.50 4.93
CA THR A 20 17.44 -4.10 3.53
C THR A 20 16.72 -5.18 2.73
N LEU A 21 16.01 -4.77 1.69
CA LEU A 21 15.34 -5.69 0.76
C LEU A 21 16.00 -5.60 -0.63
N ASN A 22 16.62 -6.69 -1.06
CA ASN A 22 17.17 -6.79 -2.42
C ASN A 22 16.04 -6.89 -3.44
N GLY A 23 16.13 -6.12 -4.53
CA GLY A 23 15.08 -6.12 -5.57
C GLY A 23 13.81 -5.33 -5.19
N ALA A 24 13.84 -4.56 -4.09
CA ALA A 24 12.75 -3.64 -3.77
C ALA A 24 12.54 -2.64 -4.92
N ASN A 25 11.28 -2.48 -5.32
CA ASN A 25 10.85 -1.59 -6.40
C ASN A 25 9.98 -0.42 -5.90
N ALA A 26 9.78 -0.31 -4.58
CA ALA A 26 9.07 0.79 -3.95
C ALA A 26 9.69 1.14 -2.60
N PHE A 27 9.95 2.43 -2.37
CA PHE A 27 10.62 2.94 -1.18
C PHE A 27 9.90 4.15 -0.61
N GLY A 28 9.79 4.21 0.71
CA GLY A 28 9.20 5.36 1.38
C GLY A 28 9.87 5.64 2.70
N THR A 29 10.00 6.92 3.03
CA THR A 29 10.62 7.37 4.28
C THR A 29 9.68 8.30 5.01
N GLY A 30 9.51 8.07 6.31
CA GLY A 30 8.91 9.01 7.25
C GLY A 30 9.98 9.48 8.22
N ALA A 31 10.02 10.78 8.51
CA ALA A 31 11.04 11.36 9.38
C ALA A 31 10.46 12.48 10.26
N SER A 32 10.90 12.53 11.52
CA SER A 32 10.56 13.60 12.44
C SER A 32 11.78 14.44 12.77
N PHE A 33 11.72 15.72 12.40
CA PHE A 33 12.74 16.70 12.76
C PHE A 33 12.77 17.03 14.25
N LEU A 34 11.69 16.73 15.00
CA LEU A 34 11.60 16.99 16.44
C LEU A 34 12.49 16.05 17.26
N CYS A 35 12.53 14.77 16.90
CA CYS A 35 13.32 13.77 17.62
C CYS A 35 14.46 13.15 16.80
N GLY A 36 14.62 13.55 15.53
CA GLY A 36 15.67 13.04 14.63
C GLY A 36 15.47 11.58 14.22
N ALA A 37 14.29 11.01 14.48
CA ALA A 37 13.97 9.63 14.12
C ALA A 37 13.46 9.56 12.68
N PHE A 38 13.85 8.51 11.96
CA PHE A 38 13.33 8.15 10.65
C PHE A 38 13.02 6.67 10.57
N VAL A 39 12.13 6.32 9.64
CA VAL A 39 11.86 4.95 9.22
C VAL A 39 11.79 4.93 7.69
N ARG A 40 12.51 3.99 7.09
CA ARG A 40 12.48 3.70 5.67
C ARG A 40 11.84 2.33 5.47
N LEU A 41 10.79 2.28 4.67
CA LEU A 41 10.19 1.04 4.17
C LEU A 41 10.73 0.73 2.78
N SER A 42 10.96 -0.55 2.53
CA SER A 42 11.31 -1.11 1.23
C SER A 42 10.34 -2.24 0.92
N LEU A 43 9.63 -2.14 -0.20
CA LEU A 43 8.64 -3.12 -0.64
C LEU A 43 9.08 -3.74 -1.97
N CYS A 44 8.83 -5.03 -2.11
CA CYS A 44 8.89 -5.74 -3.39
C CYS A 44 7.45 -6.03 -3.83
N ILE A 45 7.05 -5.46 -4.96
CA ILE A 45 5.72 -5.60 -5.53
C ILE A 45 5.84 -6.33 -6.86
N ASP A 46 5.10 -7.43 -7.02
CA ASP A 46 5.13 -8.22 -8.25
C ASP A 46 4.25 -7.62 -9.36
N LYS A 47 4.21 -8.33 -10.50
CA LYS A 47 3.40 -7.94 -11.66
C LYS A 47 1.89 -8.01 -11.41
N GLU A 48 1.45 -8.86 -10.47
CA GLU A 48 0.05 -8.96 -10.03
C GLU A 48 -0.31 -7.91 -8.98
N LYS A 49 0.58 -6.94 -8.72
CA LYS A 49 0.39 -5.87 -7.73
C LYS A 49 0.21 -6.45 -6.31
N ARG A 50 0.93 -7.52 -6.00
CA ARG A 50 1.04 -8.10 -4.65
C ARG A 50 2.38 -7.73 -4.03
N ILE A 51 2.36 -7.33 -2.75
CA ILE A 51 3.56 -7.10 -1.96
C ILE A 51 4.10 -8.47 -1.56
N THR A 52 5.16 -8.94 -2.21
CA THR A 52 5.78 -10.24 -1.93
C THR A 52 6.63 -10.19 -0.66
N GLU A 53 7.28 -9.06 -0.42
CA GLU A 53 8.10 -8.84 0.78
C GLU A 53 8.12 -7.35 1.17
N ALA A 54 8.17 -7.10 2.48
CA ALA A 54 8.32 -5.77 3.06
C ALA A 54 9.37 -5.79 4.17
N LYS A 55 10.33 -4.86 4.10
CA LYS A 55 11.37 -4.68 5.13
C LYS A 55 11.45 -3.22 5.56
N PHE A 56 12.01 -2.98 6.73
CA PHE A 56 12.23 -1.64 7.26
C PHE A 56 13.64 -1.41 7.81
N GLN A 57 14.08 -0.15 7.75
CA GLN A 57 15.27 0.35 8.41
C GLN A 57 14.90 1.59 9.22
N THR A 58 15.36 1.71 10.46
CA THR A 58 15.00 2.84 11.34
C THR A 58 16.06 3.07 12.41
N ASN A 59 16.22 4.32 12.83
CA ASN A 59 16.94 4.71 14.05
C ASN A 59 15.97 5.09 15.19
N GLY A 60 14.68 4.83 15.02
CA GLY A 60 13.63 5.21 15.96
C GLY A 60 13.60 4.37 17.23
N CYS A 61 12.75 4.79 18.16
CA CYS A 61 12.56 4.08 19.43
C CYS A 61 11.82 2.74 19.24
N GLY A 62 11.74 1.93 20.30
CA GLY A 62 11.11 0.60 20.28
C GLY A 62 9.66 0.61 19.82
N TYR A 63 8.91 1.69 20.07
CA TYR A 63 7.55 1.89 19.55
C TYR A 63 7.54 1.93 18.01
N MET A 64 8.49 2.63 17.39
CA MET A 64 8.61 2.73 15.94
C MET A 64 9.06 1.41 15.32
N ILE A 65 10.01 0.71 15.95
CA ILE A 65 10.47 -0.62 15.52
C ILE A 65 9.32 -1.63 15.58
N ALA A 66 8.54 -1.62 16.66
CA ALA A 66 7.40 -2.52 16.80
C ALA A 66 6.31 -2.22 15.75
N ALA A 67 5.95 -0.95 15.57
CA ALA A 67 4.99 -0.54 14.54
C ALA A 67 5.42 -0.95 13.13
N ALA A 68 6.67 -0.66 12.74
CA ALA A 68 7.20 -1.00 11.43
C ALA A 68 7.28 -2.52 11.22
N ASN A 69 7.67 -3.28 12.25
CA ASN A 69 7.71 -4.73 12.16
C ASN A 69 6.34 -5.34 11.93
N VAL A 70 5.34 -4.91 12.71
CA VAL A 70 3.94 -5.35 12.56
C VAL A 70 3.42 -4.99 11.17
N LEU A 71 3.63 -3.75 10.74
CA LEU A 71 3.19 -3.28 9.44
C LEU A 71 3.78 -4.11 8.31
N CYS A 72 5.10 -4.31 8.29
CA CYS A 72 5.75 -5.14 7.26
C CYS A 72 5.19 -6.57 7.23
N GLY A 73 4.92 -7.16 8.40
CA GLY A 73 4.31 -8.48 8.50
C GLY A 73 2.88 -8.51 7.96
N HIS A 74 2.12 -7.44 8.19
CA HIS A 74 0.76 -7.30 7.68
C HIS A 74 0.72 -7.11 6.16
N LEU A 75 1.67 -6.37 5.59
CA LEU A 75 1.74 -6.07 4.16
C LEU A 75 2.20 -7.26 3.32
N ALA A 76 3.04 -8.14 3.88
CA ALA A 76 3.55 -9.30 3.16
C ALA A 76 2.41 -10.20 2.65
N ASP A 77 2.53 -10.64 1.41
CA ASP A 77 1.58 -11.47 0.67
C ASP A 77 0.18 -10.83 0.49
N ARG A 78 0.06 -9.50 0.54
CA ARG A 78 -1.19 -8.80 0.24
C ARG A 78 -1.18 -8.13 -1.12
N ARG A 79 -2.34 -8.18 -1.79
CA ARG A 79 -2.61 -7.39 -3.01
C ARG A 79 -2.88 -5.94 -2.65
N LEU A 80 -2.34 -5.01 -3.44
CA LEU A 80 -2.50 -3.58 -3.21
C LEU A 80 -3.97 -3.14 -3.27
N THR A 81 -4.80 -3.77 -4.10
CA THR A 81 -6.25 -3.51 -4.18
C THR A 81 -6.99 -3.84 -2.89
N LYS A 82 -6.54 -4.87 -2.16
CA LYS A 82 -7.13 -5.24 -0.87
C LYS A 82 -6.73 -4.30 0.26
N LEU A 83 -5.73 -3.43 0.04
CA LEU A 83 -5.32 -2.40 0.98
C LEU A 83 -6.19 -1.12 0.89
N HIS A 84 -7.18 -1.07 -0.02
CA HIS A 84 -8.20 0.01 -0.13
C HIS A 84 -7.63 1.42 0.06
N GLY A 85 -6.57 1.75 -0.68
CA GLY A 85 -5.94 3.07 -0.65
C GLY A 85 -5.23 3.42 0.66
N LEU A 86 -5.07 2.46 1.59
CA LEU A 86 -4.60 2.68 2.95
C LEU A 86 -5.26 3.92 3.57
N THR A 87 -6.59 3.98 3.44
CA THR A 87 -7.40 4.93 4.21
C THR A 87 -7.03 4.73 5.68
N GLN A 88 -6.69 5.84 6.34
CA GLN A 88 -5.67 5.88 7.39
C GLN A 88 -5.90 4.93 8.57
N ASP A 89 -7.14 4.49 8.78
CA ASP A 89 -7.53 3.76 9.98
C ASP A 89 -7.15 2.28 9.97
N GLU A 90 -7.16 1.57 8.82
CA GLU A 90 -6.93 0.12 8.83
C GLU A 90 -5.52 -0.24 9.36
N PRO A 91 -4.42 0.34 8.84
CA PRO A 91 -3.10 -0.04 9.33
C PRO A 91 -2.87 0.45 10.77
N HIS A 92 -3.46 1.58 11.16
CA HIS A 92 -3.45 2.06 12.54
C HIS A 92 -4.11 1.04 13.48
N VAL A 93 -5.34 0.63 13.18
CA VAL A 93 -6.12 -0.35 13.97
C VAL A 93 -5.36 -1.67 14.08
N ARG A 94 -4.84 -2.19 12.96
CA ARG A 94 -4.08 -3.45 12.97
C ARG A 94 -2.86 -3.40 13.88
N ILE A 95 -2.10 -2.30 13.81
CA ILE A 95 -0.92 -2.13 14.65
C ILE A 95 -1.32 -2.01 16.13
N THR A 96 -2.35 -1.20 16.44
CA THR A 96 -2.82 -1.06 17.83
C THR A 96 -3.42 -2.35 18.39
N ASP A 97 -4.09 -3.16 17.59
CA ASP A 97 -4.62 -4.47 17.98
C ASP A 97 -3.49 -5.44 18.33
N GLU A 98 -2.42 -5.44 17.53
CA GLU A 98 -1.32 -6.38 17.71
C GLU A 98 -0.44 -6.03 18.91
N ILE A 99 0.00 -4.77 19.03
CA ILE A 99 0.99 -4.35 20.03
C ILE A 99 0.45 -3.46 21.15
N GLY A 100 -0.83 -3.11 21.10
CA GLY A 100 -1.52 -2.27 22.08
C GLY A 100 -1.52 -0.78 21.71
N GLU A 101 -2.22 0.00 22.52
CA GLU A 101 -2.28 1.46 22.34
C GLU A 101 -0.94 2.13 22.61
N PHE A 102 -0.68 3.18 21.84
CA PHE A 102 0.49 4.03 22.00
C PHE A 102 0.16 5.13 23.01
N PRO A 103 1.03 5.38 24.01
CA PRO A 103 0.85 6.53 24.90
C PRO A 103 0.91 7.82 24.08
N GLU A 104 0.24 8.89 24.53
CA GLU A 104 0.08 10.13 23.75
C GLU A 104 1.39 10.67 23.17
N GLY A 105 2.46 10.72 23.95
CA GLY A 105 3.78 11.20 23.50
C GLY A 105 4.49 10.33 22.44
N ARG A 106 3.93 9.16 22.10
CA ARG A 106 4.51 8.19 21.16
C ARG A 106 3.63 7.89 19.95
N LYS A 107 2.43 8.48 19.83
CA LYS A 107 1.55 8.33 18.65
C LYS A 107 2.25 8.71 17.34
N GLN A 108 3.11 9.74 17.38
CA GLN A 108 3.96 10.13 16.24
C GLN A 108 4.82 8.99 15.68
N CYS A 109 5.23 8.00 16.50
CA CYS A 109 6.03 6.88 16.02
C CYS A 109 5.24 5.98 15.07
N LEU A 110 3.93 5.86 15.29
CA LEU A 110 3.01 5.16 14.41
C LEU A 110 2.76 5.97 13.14
N GLU A 111 2.46 7.26 13.29
CA GLU A 111 2.19 8.16 12.16
C GLU A 111 3.33 8.19 11.14
N LEU A 112 4.58 8.24 11.60
CA LEU A 112 5.77 8.22 10.72
C LEU A 112 5.92 6.90 9.94
N VAL A 113 5.52 5.77 10.53
CA VAL A 113 5.54 4.47 9.86
C VAL A 113 4.47 4.42 8.77
N ILE A 114 3.31 5.01 9.03
CA ILE A 114 2.21 5.12 8.08
C ILE A 114 2.54 6.10 6.95
N GLU A 115 3.19 7.21 7.28
CA GLU A 115 3.73 8.15 6.30
C GLU A 115 4.76 7.46 5.39
N ALA A 116 5.69 6.69 5.95
CA ALA A 116 6.65 5.93 5.17
C ALA A 116 5.97 4.95 4.21
N LEU A 117 4.85 4.33 4.60
CA LEU A 117 4.08 3.46 3.73
C LEU A 117 3.40 4.21 2.59
N LYS A 118 2.75 5.34 2.88
CA LYS A 118 2.14 6.21 1.86
C LYS A 118 3.19 6.67 0.85
N ASN A 119 4.36 7.07 1.33
CA ASN A 119 5.48 7.48 0.50
C ASN A 119 5.99 6.31 -0.37
N ALA A 120 6.03 5.09 0.16
CA ALA A 120 6.43 3.90 -0.60
C ALA A 120 5.44 3.57 -1.73
N LEU A 121 4.14 3.63 -1.45
CA LEU A 121 3.13 3.43 -2.51
C LEU A 121 3.13 4.57 -3.53
N SER A 122 3.42 5.80 -3.11
CA SER A 122 3.59 6.93 -4.03
C SER A 122 4.80 6.74 -4.94
N ASP A 123 5.94 6.28 -4.42
CA ASP A 123 7.13 5.95 -5.22
C ASP A 123 6.82 4.85 -6.24
N PHE A 124 6.11 3.79 -5.83
CA PHE A 124 5.65 2.75 -6.75
C PHE A 124 4.78 3.29 -7.89
N ARG A 125 3.83 4.17 -7.55
CA ARG A 125 2.95 4.83 -8.52
C ARG A 125 3.72 5.69 -9.50
N SER A 126 4.64 6.53 -9.02
CA SER A 126 5.46 7.39 -9.87
C SER A 126 6.30 6.59 -10.85
N ARG A 127 6.95 5.52 -10.40
CA ARG A 127 7.71 4.62 -11.29
C ARG A 127 6.85 3.94 -12.33
N THR A 128 5.66 3.47 -11.92
CA THR A 128 4.70 2.86 -12.84
C THR A 128 4.28 3.83 -13.96
N LEU A 129 4.17 5.13 -13.66
CA LEU A 129 3.89 6.16 -14.65
C LEU A 129 5.07 6.40 -15.59
N GLU A 130 6.30 6.44 -15.06
CA GLU A 130 7.53 6.65 -15.85
C GLU A 130 7.84 5.47 -16.78
N GLU A 131 7.53 4.25 -16.36
CA GLU A 131 7.76 3.02 -17.13
C GLU A 131 6.70 2.76 -18.21
N PHE A 132 5.57 3.48 -18.19
CA PHE A 132 4.48 3.23 -19.11
C PHE A 132 4.82 3.66 -20.54
N GLN A 133 4.71 2.73 -21.49
CA GLN A 133 5.00 2.93 -22.92
C GLN A 133 3.80 2.61 -23.82
N GLY A 134 2.57 2.67 -23.30
CA GLY A 134 1.37 2.38 -24.07
C GLY A 134 0.90 3.55 -24.94
N GLU A 135 0.16 3.24 -26.01
CA GLU A 135 -0.42 4.25 -26.91
C GLU A 135 -1.67 4.91 -26.32
N LYS A 136 -2.48 4.16 -25.56
CA LYS A 136 -3.69 4.66 -24.90
C LYS A 136 -3.41 5.20 -23.50
N ALA A 137 -4.29 6.07 -23.01
CA ALA A 137 -4.15 6.71 -21.71
C ALA A 137 -4.17 5.71 -20.54
N LEU A 138 -3.48 6.05 -19.46
CA LEU A 138 -3.61 5.36 -18.17
C LEU A 138 -4.86 5.84 -17.44
N ILE A 139 -5.84 4.94 -17.28
CA ILE A 139 -7.05 5.22 -16.49
C ILE A 139 -6.74 5.01 -15.01
N CYS A 140 -6.16 3.87 -14.63
CA CYS A 140 -5.72 3.64 -13.26
C CYS A 140 -4.23 3.93 -13.10
N THR A 141 -3.92 5.17 -12.72
CA THR A 141 -2.53 5.59 -12.50
C THR A 141 -1.87 4.93 -11.28
N CYS A 142 -2.63 4.44 -10.29
CA CYS A 142 -2.07 3.75 -9.12
C CYS A 142 -1.39 2.42 -9.48
N PHE A 143 -1.98 1.70 -10.42
CA PHE A 143 -1.54 0.34 -10.77
C PHE A 143 -1.08 0.22 -12.22
N GLY A 144 -1.09 1.32 -12.97
CA GLY A 144 -0.65 1.34 -14.37
C GLY A 144 -1.58 0.60 -15.30
N VAL A 145 -2.89 0.71 -15.09
CA VAL A 145 -3.88 0.06 -15.96
C VAL A 145 -4.33 1.05 -17.02
N SER A 146 -4.10 0.69 -18.29
CA SER A 146 -4.50 1.48 -19.45
C SER A 146 -5.98 1.34 -19.77
N GLU A 147 -6.50 2.32 -20.49
CA GLU A 147 -7.84 2.26 -21.08
C GLU A 147 -8.04 1.00 -21.93
N GLU A 148 -7.05 0.66 -22.76
CA GLU A 148 -7.06 -0.56 -23.57
C GLU A 148 -7.26 -1.83 -22.75
N THR A 149 -6.59 -1.92 -21.61
CA THR A 149 -6.71 -3.08 -20.71
C THR A 149 -8.11 -3.16 -20.14
N ILE A 150 -8.69 -2.03 -19.72
CA ILE A 150 -10.04 -1.99 -19.14
C ILE A 150 -11.08 -2.38 -20.20
N LEU A 151 -11.00 -1.81 -21.41
CA LEU A 151 -11.90 -2.17 -22.51
C LEU A 151 -11.81 -3.67 -22.84
N SER A 152 -10.59 -4.21 -22.93
CA SER A 152 -10.38 -5.63 -23.17
C SER A 152 -11.01 -6.51 -22.09
N VAL A 153 -10.98 -6.08 -20.82
CA VAL A 153 -11.61 -6.79 -19.71
C VAL A 153 -13.15 -6.72 -19.82
N ILE A 154 -13.69 -5.55 -20.16
CA ILE A 154 -15.14 -5.36 -20.35
C ILE A 154 -15.64 -6.30 -21.45
N ASP A 155 -14.97 -6.34 -22.60
CA ASP A 155 -15.36 -7.15 -23.75
C ASP A 155 -15.29 -8.66 -23.47
N LEU A 156 -14.23 -9.11 -22.78
CA LEU A 156 -13.97 -10.53 -22.56
C LEU A 156 -14.76 -11.13 -21.39
N TYR A 157 -14.92 -10.38 -20.31
CA TYR A 157 -15.45 -10.91 -19.04
C TYR A 157 -16.82 -10.35 -18.65
N LYS A 158 -17.27 -9.25 -19.26
CA LYS A 158 -18.54 -8.57 -18.95
C LYS A 158 -18.76 -8.36 -17.44
N PRO A 159 -17.83 -7.67 -16.75
CA PRO A 159 -17.95 -7.36 -15.32
C PRO A 159 -19.14 -6.44 -15.07
N ASN A 160 -19.78 -6.57 -13.90
CA ASN A 160 -20.97 -5.80 -13.56
C ASN A 160 -20.64 -4.47 -12.88
N ASP A 161 -19.51 -4.42 -12.17
CA ASP A 161 -19.13 -3.24 -11.39
C ASP A 161 -17.60 -3.03 -11.35
N VAL A 162 -17.20 -1.94 -10.70
CA VAL A 162 -15.80 -1.59 -10.51
C VAL A 162 -15.06 -2.61 -9.63
N CYS A 163 -15.75 -3.33 -8.74
CA CYS A 163 -15.13 -4.38 -7.93
C CYS A 163 -14.72 -5.55 -8.82
N ASP A 164 -15.59 -6.02 -9.70
CA ASP A 164 -15.30 -7.08 -10.68
C ASP A 164 -14.09 -6.70 -11.55
N ILE A 165 -14.05 -5.47 -12.08
CA ILE A 165 -12.90 -4.93 -12.81
C ILE A 165 -11.61 -5.02 -11.97
N SER A 166 -11.70 -4.66 -10.69
CA SER A 166 -10.56 -4.71 -9.79
C SER A 166 -10.04 -6.12 -9.54
N GLU A 167 -10.93 -7.10 -9.45
CA GLU A 167 -10.52 -8.49 -9.25
C GLU A 167 -9.77 -9.06 -10.47
N ILE A 168 -10.08 -8.57 -11.66
CA ILE A 168 -9.50 -9.05 -12.92
C ILE A 168 -8.19 -8.31 -13.27
N CYS A 169 -8.20 -6.97 -13.26
CA CYS A 169 -7.06 -6.16 -13.73
C CYS A 169 -6.48 -5.20 -12.69
N ASN A 170 -6.92 -5.28 -11.44
CA ASN A 170 -6.48 -4.46 -10.32
C ASN A 170 -6.84 -2.96 -10.40
N ALA A 171 -7.63 -2.50 -11.37
CA ALA A 171 -8.04 -1.10 -11.44
C ALA A 171 -9.12 -0.73 -10.39
N GLY A 172 -9.34 0.56 -10.15
CA GLY A 172 -10.50 1.05 -9.37
C GLY A 172 -10.34 1.11 -7.84
N LEU A 173 -9.84 0.07 -7.18
CA LEU A 173 -9.84 -0.02 -5.71
C LEU A 173 -8.54 0.42 -5.01
N GLY A 174 -7.65 1.12 -5.73
CA GLY A 174 -6.46 1.74 -5.18
C GLY A 174 -6.80 3.01 -4.41
N CYS A 175 -6.53 4.18 -4.98
CA CYS A 175 -6.95 5.46 -4.40
C CYS A 175 -8.43 5.81 -4.65
N GLY A 176 -9.15 5.03 -5.46
CA GLY A 176 -10.53 5.31 -5.84
C GLY A 176 -10.73 6.39 -6.92
N SER A 177 -9.69 7.15 -7.29
CA SER A 177 -9.86 8.32 -8.18
C SER A 177 -10.33 7.97 -9.60
N CYS A 178 -10.10 6.75 -10.08
CA CYS A 178 -10.52 6.31 -11.41
C CYS A 178 -11.86 5.56 -11.41
N GLN A 179 -12.53 5.38 -10.26
CA GLN A 179 -13.75 4.59 -10.17
C GLN A 179 -14.88 5.16 -11.03
N MET A 180 -15.06 6.48 -11.01
CA MET A 180 -16.07 7.16 -11.82
C MET A 180 -15.84 6.93 -13.31
N ILE A 181 -14.59 7.07 -13.78
CA ILE A 181 -14.23 6.84 -15.18
C ILE A 181 -14.47 5.37 -15.57
N ILE A 182 -14.10 4.42 -14.71
CA ILE A 182 -14.34 3.00 -14.96
C ILE A 182 -15.85 2.71 -15.04
N GLN A 183 -16.65 3.31 -14.17
CA GLN A 183 -18.11 3.14 -14.21
C GLN A 183 -18.70 3.69 -15.52
N GLU A 184 -18.27 4.87 -15.97
CA GLU A 184 -18.69 5.43 -17.26
C GLU A 184 -18.35 4.51 -18.44
N MET A 185 -17.20 3.83 -18.40
CA MET A 185 -16.82 2.85 -19.42
C MET A 185 -17.71 1.59 -19.40
N LEU A 186 -18.13 1.13 -18.22
CA LEU A 186 -19.06 0.01 -18.06
C LEU A 186 -20.45 0.37 -18.61
N ASP A 187 -20.96 1.53 -18.20
CA ASP A 187 -22.29 2.02 -18.60
C ASP A 187 -22.36 2.22 -20.12
N ALA A 188 -21.28 2.74 -20.72
CA ALA A 188 -21.18 2.90 -22.18
C ALA A 188 -21.25 1.54 -22.90
N ALA A 189 -20.54 0.52 -22.41
CA ALA A 189 -20.53 -0.81 -23.02
C ALA A 189 -21.88 -1.54 -22.91
N GLU A 190 -22.62 -1.36 -21.81
CA GLU A 190 -23.99 -1.89 -21.68
C GLU A 190 -24.93 -1.25 -22.71
N SER A 191 -24.83 0.07 -22.93
CA SER A 191 -25.70 0.77 -23.88
C SER A 191 -25.49 0.33 -25.33
N GLU A 192 -24.29 -0.13 -25.70
CA GLU A 192 -23.99 -0.66 -27.03
C GLU A 192 -24.56 -2.07 -27.26
N LEU A 193 -24.82 -2.83 -26.19
CA LEU A 193 -25.41 -4.18 -26.24
C LEU A 193 -26.94 -4.17 -26.38
N GLU A 194 -27.60 -3.06 -26.01
CA GLU A 194 -29.06 -2.89 -26.10
C GLU A 194 -29.53 -2.39 -27.49
N LEU A 195 -28.61 -2.04 -28.39
CA LEU A 195 -28.87 -1.59 -29.77
C LEU A 195 -28.70 -2.73 -30.80
#